data_AF-A0A7W5MXC1-F1
#
_entry.id   AF-A0A7W5MXC1-F1
#
_cell.length_a   1.000
_cell.length_b   1.000
_cell.length_c   1.000
_cell.angle_alpha   90.00
_cell.angle_beta   90.00
_cell.angle_gamma   90.00
#
_symmetry.space_group_name_H-M   'P 1'
#
loop_
_entity.id
_entity.type
_entity.pdbx_description
1 polymer ?
#
loop_
_entity_poly.entity_id
_entity_poly.type
_entity_poly.pdbx_seq_one_letter_code
_entity_poly.pdbx_strand_id
1 'polypeptide(L)'
;MEYADGTPINIGDEVAVDGMAGIIVADFDNSLFLTGYEEGGNPAAEAVADFPLSSGVMAKTAEAGLIYYEAAELGHIQPLRGVDASSR
;
A
#
# COMPACT_ATOMS: atom_id res chain seq x y z
N MET A 1 8.54 7.22 2.18
CA MET A 1 7.10 7.50 2.23
C MET A 1 6.62 7.38 3.65
N GLU A 2 5.71 8.24 4.09
CA GLU A 2 5.19 8.28 5.46
C GLU A 2 3.68 8.54 5.43
N TYR A 3 2.97 8.01 6.41
CA TYR A 3 1.59 8.37 6.69
C TYR A 3 1.51 9.84 7.15
N ALA A 4 0.30 10.41 7.16
CA ALA A 4 0.09 11.79 7.64
C ALA A 4 0.53 12.03 9.09
N ASP A 5 0.66 10.98 9.91
CA ASP A 5 1.16 11.07 11.29
C ASP A 5 2.70 10.96 11.40
N GLY A 6 3.41 10.90 10.27
CA GLY A 6 4.87 10.77 10.18
C GLY A 6 5.39 9.34 10.35
N THR A 7 4.50 8.35 10.52
CA THR A 7 4.91 6.95 10.60
C THR A 7 5.38 6.48 9.22
N PRO A 8 6.51 5.77 9.10
CA PRO A 8 6.94 5.18 7.82
C PRO A 8 5.92 4.16 7.30
N ILE A 9 5.66 4.19 6.00
CA ILE A 9 4.82 3.18 5.34
C ILE A 9 5.70 1.98 5.00
N ASN A 10 5.26 0.77 5.37
CA ASN A 10 5.93 -0.48 5.05
C ASN A 10 4.98 -1.48 4.41
N ILE A 11 5.55 -2.41 3.63
CA ILE A 11 4.80 -3.57 3.14
C ILE A 11 4.37 -4.44 4.31
N GLY A 12 3.12 -4.88 4.27
CA GLY A 12 2.48 -5.65 5.33
C GLY A 12 1.77 -4.79 6.37
N ASP A 13 1.88 -3.47 6.32
CA ASP A 13 1.11 -2.60 7.21
C ASP A 13 -0.39 -2.80 6.98
N GLU A 14 -1.13 -2.97 8.08
CA GLU A 14 -2.58 -2.88 8.07
C GLU A 14 -3.00 -1.40 7.98
N VAL A 15 -3.88 -1.09 7.04
CA VAL A 15 -4.26 0.28 6.71
C VAL A 15 -5.76 0.44 6.50
N ALA A 16 -6.25 1.63 6.80
CA ALA A 16 -7.57 2.09 6.41
C ALA A 16 -7.42 2.91 5.13
N VAL A 17 -8.15 2.51 4.11
CA VAL A 17 -8.08 3.02 2.74
C VAL A 17 -9.49 3.42 2.34
N ASP A 18 -9.77 4.73 2.30
CA ASP A 18 -11.12 5.27 2.10
C ASP A 18 -12.17 4.65 3.05
N GLY A 19 -11.75 4.34 4.29
CA GLY A 19 -12.58 3.69 5.31
C GLY A 19 -12.66 2.16 5.21
N MET A 20 -12.05 1.53 4.21
CA MET A 20 -11.96 0.08 4.06
C MET A 20 -10.66 -0.44 4.69
N ALA A 21 -10.74 -1.58 5.38
CA ALA A 21 -9.53 -2.24 5.88
C ALA A 21 -8.75 -2.90 4.73
N GLY A 22 -7.43 -2.74 4.74
CA GLY A 22 -6.53 -3.32 3.77
C GLY A 22 -5.12 -3.53 4.31
N ILE A 23 -4.27 -4.05 3.44
CA ILE A 23 -2.85 -4.32 3.72
C ILE A 23 -2.01 -3.74 2.59
N ILE A 24 -0.92 -3.05 2.91
CA ILE A 24 0.05 -2.62 1.89
C ILE A 24 0.77 -3.84 1.31
N VAL A 25 0.66 -4.04 0.01
CA VAL A 25 1.21 -5.20 -0.70
C VAL A 25 2.30 -4.84 -1.71
N ALA A 26 2.46 -3.56 -2.06
CA ALA A 26 3.55 -3.07 -2.90
C ALA A 26 3.98 -1.66 -2.50
N ASP A 27 5.29 -1.41 -2.57
CA ASP A 27 5.93 -0.09 -2.49
C ASP A 27 6.73 0.08 -3.79
N PHE A 28 6.24 0.96 -4.66
CA PHE A 28 6.81 1.15 -5.99
C PHE A 28 8.08 2.00 -5.97
N ASP A 29 8.22 2.94 -5.03
CA ASP A 29 9.43 3.76 -4.89
C ASP A 29 10.66 2.92 -4.53
N ASN A 30 10.46 1.86 -3.74
CA ASN A 30 11.52 0.95 -3.32
C ASN A 30 11.54 -0.38 -4.10
N SER A 31 10.62 -0.58 -5.05
CA SER A 31 10.45 -1.84 -5.78
C SER A 31 10.31 -3.06 -4.87
N LEU A 32 9.52 -2.90 -3.79
CA LEU A 32 9.25 -3.95 -2.81
C LEU A 32 7.83 -4.49 -3.04
N PHE A 33 7.67 -5.80 -2.86
CA PHE A 33 6.39 -6.50 -3.05
C PHE A 33 6.20 -7.56 -1.97
N LEU A 34 4.97 -7.66 -1.46
CA LEU A 34 4.56 -8.79 -0.64
C LEU A 34 4.51 -10.05 -1.53
N THR A 35 4.87 -11.21 -0.97
CA THR A 35 4.84 -12.49 -1.71
C THR A 35 3.47 -12.74 -2.36
N GLY A 36 3.47 -13.00 -3.66
CA GLY A 36 2.26 -13.19 -4.48
C GLY A 36 1.73 -11.93 -5.16
N TYR A 37 2.39 -10.78 -4.99
CA TYR A 37 2.02 -9.48 -5.57
C TYR A 37 3.14 -8.85 -6.41
N GLU A 38 4.17 -9.62 -6.77
CA GLU A 38 5.25 -9.17 -7.66
C GLU A 38 4.71 -8.70 -9.02
N GLU A 39 5.39 -7.75 -9.69
CA GLU A 39 4.93 -7.10 -10.94
C GLU A 39 4.36 -8.06 -11.99
N GLY A 40 5.00 -9.21 -12.22
CA GLY A 40 4.55 -10.21 -13.21
C GLY A 40 3.39 -11.11 -12.77
N GLY A 41 2.97 -11.03 -11.50
CA GLY A 41 1.84 -11.76 -10.92
C GLY A 41 0.69 -10.87 -10.46
N ASN A 42 0.85 -9.55 -10.60
CA ASN A 42 -0.08 -8.56 -10.09
C ASN A 42 -0.98 -8.01 -11.22
N PRO A 43 -2.23 -8.50 -11.35
CA PRO A 43 -3.14 -8.06 -12.41
C PRO A 43 -3.50 -6.58 -12.32
N ALA A 44 -3.33 -5.93 -11.16
CA ALA A 44 -3.48 -4.48 -11.04
C ALA A 44 -2.26 -3.72 -11.56
N ALA A 45 -1.04 -4.23 -11.40
CA ALA A 45 0.13 -3.63 -12.04
C ALA A 45 0.01 -3.67 -13.58
N GLU A 46 -0.54 -4.75 -14.12
CA GLU A 46 -0.82 -4.87 -15.56
C GLU A 46 -2.04 -4.03 -16.01
N ALA A 47 -3.09 -3.90 -15.20
CA ALA A 47 -4.26 -3.08 -15.54
C ALA A 47 -3.98 -1.57 -15.44
N VAL A 48 -3.03 -1.16 -14.60
CA VAL A 48 -2.57 0.22 -14.46
C VAL A 48 -1.38 0.51 -15.39
N ALA A 49 -0.93 -0.45 -16.22
CA ALA A 49 0.24 -0.31 -17.10
C ALA A 49 0.19 0.83 -18.14
N ASP A 50 -0.94 1.53 -18.28
CA ASP A 50 -1.05 2.78 -19.06
C ASP A 50 -0.68 4.04 -18.25
N PHE A 51 -0.50 3.90 -16.93
CA PHE A 51 0.06 4.88 -16.01
C PHE A 51 1.44 4.39 -15.52
N PRO A 52 2.49 5.23 -15.52
CA PRO A 52 3.76 4.84 -14.94
C PRO A 52 3.60 4.71 -13.42
N LEU A 53 3.46 3.47 -12.92
CA LEU A 53 3.53 3.09 -11.51
C LEU A 53 4.95 3.31 -10.96
N SER A 54 5.44 4.55 -11.04
CA SER A 54 6.82 4.92 -10.74
C SER A 54 7.02 5.33 -9.27
N SER A 55 5.94 5.61 -8.54
CA SER A 55 5.98 6.06 -7.15
C SER A 55 4.62 5.86 -6.48
N GLY A 56 4.60 5.47 -5.20
CA GLY A 56 3.39 5.21 -4.43
C GLY A 56 3.28 3.78 -3.91
N VAL A 57 2.10 3.41 -3.44
CA VAL A 57 1.83 2.11 -2.81
C VAL A 57 0.58 1.45 -3.37
N MET A 58 0.51 0.13 -3.26
CA MET A 58 -0.70 -0.63 -3.54
C MET A 58 -1.22 -1.28 -2.26
N ALA A 59 -2.51 -1.13 -2.00
CA ALA A 59 -3.20 -1.77 -0.90
C ALA A 59 -4.16 -2.85 -1.40
N LYS A 60 -4.15 -4.03 -0.79
CA LYS A 60 -5.20 -5.03 -0.95
C LYS A 60 -6.25 -4.82 0.11
N THR A 61 -7.45 -4.42 -0.31
CA THR A 61 -8.63 -4.29 0.55
C THR A 61 -9.52 -5.53 0.44
N ALA A 62 -10.29 -5.81 1.50
CA ALA A 62 -11.24 -6.91 1.51
C ALA A 62 -12.45 -6.66 0.57
N GLU A 63 -12.81 -5.39 0.37
CA GLU A 63 -14.06 -4.99 -0.28
C GLU A 63 -13.88 -4.57 -1.74
N ALA A 64 -12.85 -3.75 -2.03
CA ALA A 64 -12.62 -3.17 -3.35
C ALA A 64 -11.48 -3.84 -4.13
N GLY A 65 -10.78 -4.81 -3.53
CA GLY A 65 -9.67 -5.48 -4.18
C GLY A 65 -8.38 -4.67 -4.11
N LEU A 66 -7.67 -4.55 -5.24
CA LEU A 66 -6.39 -3.84 -5.29
C LEU A 66 -6.62 -2.36 -5.60
N ILE A 67 -6.08 -1.48 -4.76
CA ILE A 67 -6.15 -0.03 -4.93
C ILE A 67 -4.73 0.53 -4.93
N TYR A 68 -4.43 1.37 -5.92
CA TYR A 68 -3.18 2.09 -6.04
C TYR A 68 -3.35 3.52 -5.53
N TYR A 69 -2.37 4.01 -4.77
CA TYR A 69 -2.25 5.41 -4.36
C TYR A 69 -0.91 5.96 -4.82
N GLU A 70 -0.94 7.05 -5.57
CA GLU A 70 0.26 7.80 -5.89
C GLU A 70 0.87 8.40 -4.62
N ALA A 71 2.18 8.67 -4.63
CA ALA A 71 2.86 9.26 -3.48
C ALA A 71 2.24 10.59 -3.02
N ALA A 72 1.64 11.36 -3.93
CA ALA A 72 0.94 12.61 -3.62
C ALA A 72 -0.39 12.41 -2.88
N GLU A 73 -0.97 11.21 -2.94
CA GLU A 73 -2.30 10.87 -2.40
C GLU A 73 -2.21 10.06 -1.10
N LEU A 74 -1.00 9.77 -0.60
CA LEU A 74 -0.79 8.99 0.63
C LEU A 74 -1.45 9.60 1.88
N GLY A 75 -1.83 10.88 1.84
CA GLY A 75 -2.62 11.51 2.91
C GLY A 75 -4.00 10.88 3.12
N HIS A 76 -4.50 10.08 2.17
CA HIS A 76 -5.78 9.36 2.24
C HIS A 76 -5.67 7.98 2.89
N ILE A 77 -4.45 7.47 3.09
CA ILE A 77 -4.21 6.18 3.73
C ILE A 77 -3.81 6.40 5.18
N GLN A 78 -4.37 5.59 6.08
CA GLN A 78 -4.06 5.69 7.51
C GLN A 78 -3.64 4.32 8.05
N PRO A 79 -2.64 4.24 8.93
CA PRO A 79 -2.29 2.98 9.56
C PRO A 79 -3.43 2.55 10.49
N LEU A 80 -3.91 1.32 10.33
CA LEU A 80 -4.76 0.66 11.33
C LEU A 80 -3.84 0.30 12.49
N ARG A 81 -3.79 1.16 13.51
CA ARG A 81 -2.97 0.89 14.68
C ARG A 81 -3.48 -0.37 15.41
N GLY A 82 -2.79 -1.48 15.17
CA GLY A 82 -2.66 -2.55 16.15
C GLY A 82 -1.84 -2.04 17.34
N VAL A 83 -2.31 -2.33 18.54
CA VAL A 83 -1.69 -1.99 19.83
C VAL A 83 -0.20 -2.40 19.85
N ASP A 84 0.69 -1.46 20.16
CA ASP A 84 2.12 -1.64 20.47
C ASP A 84 3.00 -2.47 19.50
N ALA A 85 3.80 -1.76 18.70
CA ALA A 85 5.11 -2.24 18.26
C ALA A 85 6.21 -2.01 19.32
N SER A 86 5.85 -1.85 20.60
CA SER A 86 6.80 -1.92 21.72
C SER A 86 7.05 -3.38 22.10
N SER A 87 7.86 -4.11 21.32
CA SER A 87 8.67 -5.27 21.78
C SER A 87 9.28 -5.98 20.58
N ARG A 88 10.51 -5.60 20.21
CA ARG A 88 11.54 -6.51 19.67
C ARG A 88 12.90 -5.84 19.70
#